data_AF-A0A3D9B8V1-F1
#
_entry.id   AF-A0A3D9B8V1-F1
#
_cell.length_a   1.000
_cell.length_b   1.000
_cell.length_c   1.000
_cell.angle_alpha   90.00
_cell.angle_beta   90.00
_cell.angle_gamma   90.00
#
_symmetry.space_group_name_H-M   'P 1'
#
loop_
_entity.id
_entity.type
_entity.pdbx_description
1 polymer ?
#
loop_
_entity_poly.entity_id
_entity_poly.type
_entity_poly.pdbx_seq_one_letter_code
_entity_poly.pdbx_strand_id
1 'polypeptide(L)'
;MEMISEKWNIKHKEITGCIVDERLMRTTDRRNKKTFAAIEKKYGADWRIRYEEDILDAAVKQVDIMDVLITNTPFRDQLKKCNIEIDGVEKEVRLLSNSDLYEVFVHAYDQNYRKTGCCTLHVDTKNRKVNIIK
;
A
#
# COMPACT_ATOMS: atom_id res chain seq x y z
N MET A 1 -0.05 -0.71 -2.96
CA MET A 1 0.49 -1.92 -3.63
C MET A 1 1.58 -2.64 -2.84
N GLU A 2 2.27 -1.99 -1.89
CA GLU A 2 3.32 -2.65 -1.09
C GLU A 2 2.82 -3.87 -0.30
N MET A 3 1.66 -3.77 0.35
CA MET A 3 1.05 -4.88 1.11
C MET A 3 0.95 -6.19 0.30
N ILE A 4 0.58 -6.10 -0.98
CA ILE A 4 0.45 -7.28 -1.85
C ILE A 4 1.80 -7.72 -2.43
N SER A 5 2.67 -6.76 -2.73
CA SER A 5 4.02 -7.07 -3.23
C SER A 5 4.83 -7.84 -2.19
N GLU A 6 4.69 -7.51 -0.90
CA GLU A 6 5.29 -8.25 0.21
C GLU A 6 4.68 -9.65 0.36
N LYS A 7 3.34 -9.77 0.37
CA LYS A 7 2.62 -11.05 0.48
C LYS A 7 3.04 -12.06 -0.60
N TRP A 8 3.14 -11.60 -1.85
CA TRP A 8 3.46 -12.47 -2.99
C TRP A 8 4.94 -12.52 -3.34
N ASN A 9 5.78 -11.70 -2.70
CA ASN A 9 7.17 -11.49 -3.09
C ASN A 9 7.32 -11.22 -4.61
N ILE A 10 6.38 -10.46 -5.17
CA ILE A 10 6.37 -10.00 -6.57
C ILE A 10 6.70 -8.52 -6.55
N LYS A 11 7.77 -8.13 -7.25
CA LYS A 11 8.21 -6.74 -7.33
C LYS A 11 7.78 -6.14 -8.67
N HIS A 12 7.15 -4.98 -8.60
CA HIS A 12 6.83 -4.16 -9.77
C HIS A 12 7.98 -3.18 -10.00
N LYS A 13 8.34 -2.98 -11.28
CA LYS A 13 9.33 -1.99 -11.68
C LYS A 13 8.73 -1.11 -12.75
N GLU A 14 8.73 0.19 -12.50
CA GLU A 14 8.36 1.18 -13.50
C GLU A 14 9.36 1.12 -14.67
N ILE A 15 8.82 1.02 -15.88
CA ILE A 15 9.57 0.80 -17.13
C ILE A 15 9.57 2.03 -18.03
N THR A 16 8.61 2.93 -17.88
CA THR A 16 8.50 4.22 -18.57
C THR A 16 7.50 5.11 -17.84
N GLY A 17 7.53 6.41 -18.15
CA GLY A 17 6.51 7.37 -17.74
C GLY A 17 5.27 7.35 -18.65
N CYS A 18 4.67 8.51 -18.91
CA CYS A 18 3.37 8.60 -19.60
C CYS A 18 3.39 8.17 -21.07
N ILE A 19 4.54 8.19 -21.76
CA ILE A 19 4.65 7.82 -23.18
C ILE A 19 5.18 6.39 -23.28
N VAL A 20 4.37 5.53 -23.90
CA VAL A 20 4.69 4.12 -24.15
C VAL A 20 4.68 3.90 -25.66
N ASP A 21 5.81 3.45 -26.22
CA ASP A 21 5.86 3.01 -27.61
C ASP A 21 5.69 1.50 -27.75
N GLU A 22 5.31 1.04 -28.95
CA GLU A 22 5.03 -0.37 -29.23
C GLU A 22 6.26 -1.27 -29.01
N ARG A 23 7.46 -0.74 -29.27
CA ARG A 23 8.72 -1.49 -29.10
C ARG A 23 8.97 -1.78 -27.63
N LEU A 24 8.72 -0.82 -26.75
CA LEU A 24 8.84 -0.96 -25.31
C LEU A 24 7.82 -1.96 -24.76
N MET A 25 6.58 -1.91 -25.23
CA MET A 25 5.54 -2.89 -24.87
C MET A 25 6.00 -4.32 -25.20
N ARG A 26 6.38 -4.56 -26.46
CA ARG A 26 6.83 -5.89 -26.91
C ARG A 26 8.04 -6.41 -26.14
N THR A 27 9.00 -5.53 -25.84
CA THR A 27 10.20 -5.88 -25.08
C THR A 27 9.86 -6.24 -23.64
N THR A 28 8.95 -5.49 -23.03
CA THR A 28 8.44 -5.72 -21.68
C THR A 28 7.67 -7.02 -21.60
N ASP A 29 6.74 -7.27 -22.53
CA ASP A 29 5.94 -8.49 -22.58
C ASP A 29 6.83 -9.73 -22.68
N ARG A 30 7.87 -9.67 -23.52
CA ARG A 30 8.84 -10.76 -23.64
C ARG A 30 9.59 -11.04 -22.33
N ARG A 31 9.94 -10.00 -21.58
CA ARG A 31 10.58 -10.14 -20.26
C ARG A 31 9.60 -10.71 -19.23
N ASN A 32 8.40 -10.15 -19.19
CA ASN A 32 7.35 -10.57 -18.26
C ASN A 32 6.91 -12.01 -18.49
N LYS A 33 6.88 -12.51 -19.73
CA LYS A 33 6.49 -13.90 -20.03
C LYS A 33 7.33 -14.94 -19.29
N LYS A 34 8.65 -14.72 -19.16
CA LYS A 34 9.53 -15.61 -18.39
C LYS A 34 9.24 -15.53 -16.89
N THR A 35 9.02 -14.31 -16.38
CA THR A 35 8.68 -14.08 -14.98
C THR A 35 7.33 -14.70 -14.62
N PHE A 36 6.30 -14.51 -15.44
CA PHE A 36 4.98 -15.08 -15.23
C PHE A 36 5.00 -16.60 -15.24
N ALA A 37 5.77 -17.24 -16.14
CA ALA A 37 5.93 -18.69 -16.11
C ALA A 37 6.59 -19.18 -14.80
N ALA A 38 7.55 -18.42 -14.25
CA ALA A 38 8.17 -18.75 -12.96
C ALA A 38 7.21 -18.55 -11.78
N ILE A 39 6.38 -17.49 -11.83
CA ILE A 39 5.34 -17.22 -10.82
C ILE A 39 4.27 -18.32 -10.87
N GLU A 40 3.80 -18.68 -12.07
CA GLU A 40 2.82 -19.75 -12.27
C GLU A 40 3.33 -21.09 -11.76
N LYS A 41 4.59 -21.43 -12.04
CA LYS A 41 5.22 -22.64 -11.48
C LYS A 41 5.25 -22.64 -9.94
N LYS A 42 5.37 -21.46 -9.32
CA LYS A 42 5.45 -21.31 -7.87
C LYS A 42 4.09 -21.30 -7.18
N TYR A 43 3.10 -20.63 -7.78
CA TYR A 43 1.82 -20.33 -7.14
C TYR A 43 0.64 -21.08 -7.75
N GLY A 44 0.77 -21.69 -8.92
CA GLY A 44 -0.30 -22.38 -9.66
C GLY A 44 -0.84 -21.56 -10.83
N ALA A 45 -1.60 -22.19 -11.74
CA ALA A 45 -2.16 -21.56 -12.94
C ALA A 45 -3.13 -20.40 -12.64
N ASP A 46 -3.79 -20.46 -11.49
CA ASP A 46 -4.77 -19.49 -11.01
C ASP A 46 -4.14 -18.30 -10.26
N TRP A 47 -2.81 -18.24 -10.15
CA TRP A 47 -2.11 -17.25 -9.33
C TRP A 47 -2.52 -15.81 -9.63
N ARG A 48 -2.76 -15.50 -10.91
CA ARG A 48 -3.06 -14.16 -11.37
C ARG A 48 -4.43 -13.69 -10.88
N ILE A 49 -5.41 -14.59 -10.88
CA ILE A 49 -6.77 -14.30 -10.38
C ILE A 49 -6.70 -13.98 -8.89
N ARG A 50 -6.08 -14.87 -8.09
CA ARG A 50 -5.89 -14.65 -6.65
C ARG A 50 -5.08 -13.39 -6.33
N TYR A 51 -4.07 -13.10 -7.14
CA TYR A 51 -3.26 -11.88 -7.00
C TYR A 51 -4.09 -10.62 -7.28
N GLU A 52 -4.93 -10.63 -8.31
CA GLU A 52 -5.83 -9.52 -8.65
C GLU A 52 -6.93 -9.33 -7.58
N GLU A 53 -7.50 -10.42 -7.06
CA GLU A 53 -8.43 -10.40 -5.92
C GLU A 53 -7.79 -9.78 -4.68
N ASP A 54 -6.57 -10.21 -4.34
CA ASP A 54 -5.80 -9.64 -3.22
C ASP A 54 -5.53 -8.13 -3.39
N ILE A 55 -5.29 -7.65 -4.62
CA ILE A 55 -5.14 -6.21 -4.88
C ILE A 55 -6.44 -5.47 -4.56
N LEU A 56 -7.58 -6.00 -5.01
CA LEU A 56 -8.89 -5.39 -4.78
C LEU A 56 -9.23 -5.38 -3.29
N ASP A 57 -9.03 -6.49 -2.60
CA ASP A 57 -9.24 -6.60 -1.15
C ASP A 57 -8.35 -5.62 -0.39
N ALA A 58 -7.07 -5.49 -0.76
CA ALA A 58 -6.18 -4.51 -0.16
C ALA A 58 -6.65 -3.06 -0.40
N ALA A 59 -7.26 -2.76 -1.55
CA ALA A 59 -7.84 -1.44 -1.82
C ALA A 59 -9.06 -1.18 -0.92
N VAL A 60 -9.92 -2.17 -0.70
CA VAL A 60 -11.05 -2.06 0.24
C VAL A 60 -10.52 -1.85 1.67
N LYS A 61 -9.52 -2.61 2.11
CA LYS A 61 -8.92 -2.44 3.44
C LYS A 61 -8.28 -1.07 3.65
N GLN A 62 -7.69 -0.47 2.60
CA GLN A 62 -7.19 0.91 2.67
C GLN A 62 -8.31 1.91 2.95
N VAL A 63 -9.52 1.69 2.40
CA VAL A 63 -10.70 2.51 2.69
C VAL A 63 -11.15 2.32 4.13
N ASP A 64 -11.27 1.08 4.61
CA ASP A 64 -11.65 0.77 6.00
C ASP A 64 -10.70 1.43 7.02
N ILE A 65 -9.39 1.35 6.75
CA ILE A 65 -8.36 1.99 7.57
C ILE A 65 -8.58 3.51 7.61
N MET A 66 -8.79 4.13 6.45
CA MET A 66 -9.04 5.58 6.40
C MET A 66 -10.34 5.97 7.10
N ASP A 67 -11.41 5.19 7.00
CA ASP A 67 -12.67 5.48 7.70
C ASP A 67 -12.50 5.50 9.23
N VAL A 68 -11.72 4.55 9.76
CA VAL A 68 -11.37 4.51 11.19
C VAL A 68 -10.47 5.68 11.57
N LEU A 69 -9.45 6.00 10.76
CA LEU A 69 -8.53 7.10 11.03
C LEU A 69 -9.21 8.46 10.97
N ILE A 70 -10.00 8.71 9.93
CA ILE A 70 -10.72 9.96 9.75
C ILE A 70 -11.64 10.19 10.94
N THR A 71 -12.26 9.19 11.55
CA THR A 71 -13.15 9.41 12.71
C THR A 71 -12.41 9.53 14.06
N ASN A 72 -11.10 9.31 14.11
CA ASN A 72 -10.32 9.31 15.33
C ASN A 72 -9.73 10.70 15.67
N THR A 73 -10.19 11.32 16.76
CA THR A 73 -9.73 12.66 17.19
C THR A 73 -8.23 12.72 17.50
N PRO A 74 -7.63 11.80 18.29
CA PRO A 74 -6.19 11.81 18.53
C PRO A 74 -5.34 11.79 17.26
N PHE A 75 -5.75 10.98 16.27
CA PHE A 75 -5.09 10.94 14.96
C PHE A 75 -5.17 12.27 14.22
N ARG A 76 -6.36 12.89 14.15
CA ARG A 76 -6.54 14.21 13.51
C ARG A 76 -5.66 15.28 14.16
N ASP A 77 -5.53 15.25 15.48
CA ASP A 77 -4.68 16.20 16.18
C ASP A 77 -3.19 15.95 15.92
N GLN A 78 -2.78 14.70 15.70
CA GLN A 78 -1.42 14.38 15.28
C GLN A 78 -1.14 14.89 13.85
N LEU A 79 -2.07 14.74 12.91
CA LEU A 79 -1.92 15.27 11.56
C LEU A 79 -1.71 16.79 11.54
N LYS A 80 -2.44 17.53 12.38
CA LYS A 80 -2.27 18.99 12.53
C LYS A 80 -0.85 19.36 12.96
N LYS A 81 -0.24 18.60 13.89
CA LYS A 81 1.14 18.84 14.33
C LYS A 81 2.14 18.63 13.20
N CYS A 82 1.83 17.73 12.26
CA CYS A 82 2.62 17.47 11.07
C CYS A 82 2.27 18.38 9.88
N ASN A 83 1.32 19.31 10.04
CA ASN A 83 0.81 20.17 8.98
C ASN A 83 0.29 19.37 7.75
N ILE A 84 -0.41 18.26 8.01
CA ILE A 84 -1.02 17.40 6.99
C ILE A 84 -2.53 17.58 7.02
N GLU A 85 -3.13 17.85 5.86
CA GLU A 85 -4.58 17.79 5.69
C GLU A 85 -5.05 16.34 5.56
N ILE A 86 -6.25 16.02 6.05
CA ILE A 86 -6.76 14.65 6.10
C ILE A 86 -6.85 13.99 4.70
N ASP A 87 -7.14 14.78 3.67
CA ASP A 87 -7.25 14.32 2.28
C ASP A 87 -5.88 14.12 1.61
N GLY A 88 -4.81 14.68 2.22
CA GLY A 88 -3.42 14.59 1.75
C GLY A 88 -2.59 13.54 2.47
N VAL A 89 -3.20 12.66 3.26
CA VAL A 89 -2.48 11.67 4.07
C VAL A 89 -1.83 10.61 3.17
N GLU A 90 -0.51 10.73 3.00
CA GLU A 90 0.32 9.66 2.47
C GLU A 90 0.72 8.70 3.59
N LYS A 91 0.53 7.40 3.34
CA LYS A 91 0.77 6.36 4.34
C LYS A 91 1.26 5.05 3.73
N GLU A 92 2.07 4.34 4.49
CA GLU A 92 2.41 2.94 4.26
C GLU A 92 1.61 2.08 5.25
N VAL A 93 1.12 0.93 4.79
CA VAL A 93 0.28 0.05 5.60
C VAL A 93 0.84 -1.36 5.55
N ARG A 94 1.07 -1.93 6.72
CA ARG A 94 1.48 -3.32 6.92
C ARG A 94 0.46 -4.06 7.75
N LEU A 95 0.13 -5.28 7.33
CA LEU A 95 -0.71 -6.18 8.12
C LEU A 95 0.14 -6.80 9.23
N LEU A 96 -0.23 -6.60 10.49
CA LEU A 96 0.53 -7.14 11.63
C LEU A 96 0.15 -8.58 11.98
N SER A 97 -1.11 -8.93 11.77
CA SER A 97 -1.64 -10.27 12.05
C SER A 97 -2.87 -10.54 11.20
N ASN A 98 -3.33 -11.79 11.19
CA ASN A 98 -4.56 -12.21 10.48
C ASN A 98 -5.86 -11.60 11.07
N SER A 99 -5.76 -10.60 11.94
CA SER A 99 -6.86 -10.08 12.75
C SER A 99 -7.05 -8.58 12.54
N ASP A 100 -7.39 -8.14 11.32
CA ASP A 100 -7.82 -6.76 10.99
C ASP A 100 -7.01 -5.64 11.69
N LEU A 101 -5.73 -5.91 11.94
CA LEU A 101 -4.82 -5.09 12.72
C LEU A 101 -3.65 -4.71 11.84
N TYR A 102 -3.50 -3.42 11.65
CA TYR A 102 -2.58 -2.83 10.69
C TYR A 102 -1.63 -1.89 11.40
N GLU A 103 -0.35 -1.96 11.05
CA GLU A 103 0.60 -0.89 11.32
C GLU A 103 0.51 0.10 10.16
N VAL A 104 0.29 1.36 10.50
CA VAL A 104 0.21 2.46 9.54
C VAL A 104 1.31 3.45 9.86
N PHE A 105 2.16 3.70 8.88
CA PHE A 105 3.19 4.72 8.97
C PHE A 105 2.78 5.91 8.11
N VAL A 106 2.56 7.05 8.75
CA VAL A 106 2.11 8.27 8.08
C VAL A 106 3.31 9.16 7.79
N HIS A 107 3.36 9.65 6.56
CA HIS A 107 4.46 10.47 6.08
C HIS A 107 4.08 11.95 6.04
N ALA A 108 5.04 12.78 6.41
CA ALA A 108 5.04 14.22 6.21
C ALA A 108 6.09 14.60 5.16
N TYR A 109 6.10 15.87 4.79
CA TYR A 109 7.09 16.44 3.88
C TYR A 109 7.77 17.64 4.53
N ASP A 110 9.11 17.69 4.45
CA ASP A 110 9.86 18.87 4.89
C ASP A 110 9.77 20.01 3.86
N GLN A 111 10.38 21.15 4.17
CA GLN A 111 10.40 22.33 3.29
C GLN A 111 11.09 22.07 1.93
N ASN A 112 11.88 21.01 1.81
CA ASN A 112 12.56 20.59 0.58
C ASN A 112 11.82 19.45 -0.12
N TYR A 113 10.56 19.18 0.25
CA TYR A 113 9.74 18.08 -0.27
C TYR A 113 10.36 16.69 -0.04
N ARG A 114 11.18 16.54 1.01
CA ARG A 114 11.68 15.24 1.41
C ARG A 114 10.69 14.56 2.32
N LYS A 115 10.41 13.29 2.01
CA LYS A 115 9.55 12.42 2.80
C LYS A 115 10.15 12.21 4.20
N THR A 116 9.36 12.51 5.22
CA THR A 116 9.70 12.39 6.65
C THR A 116 8.59 11.62 7.37
N GLY A 117 8.88 11.06 8.54
CA GLY A 117 7.85 10.38 9.33
C GLY A 117 7.04 11.37 10.18
N CYS A 118 5.71 11.31 10.09
CA CYS A 118 4.81 12.05 10.98
C CYS A 118 4.49 11.25 12.25
N CYS A 119 3.96 10.03 12.07
CA CYS A 119 3.63 9.14 13.17
C CYS A 119 3.50 7.68 12.71
N THR A 120 3.66 6.77 13.66
CA THR A 120 3.35 5.35 13.51
C THR A 120 2.17 5.00 14.42
N LEU A 121 1.23 4.23 13.91
CA LEU A 121 0.02 3.88 14.64
C LEU A 121 -0.47 2.47 14.30
N HIS A 122 -1.15 1.84 15.25
CA HIS A 122 -1.90 0.63 15.03
C HIS A 122 -3.36 0.96 14.78
N VAL A 123 -3.92 0.42 13.71
CA VAL A 123 -5.35 0.50 13.37
C VAL A 123 -5.97 -0.87 13.47
N ASP A 124 -6.94 -1.01 14.37
CA ASP A 124 -7.82 -2.17 14.45
C ASP A 124 -9.13 -1.79 13.75
N THR A 125 -9.33 -2.27 12.52
CA THR A 125 -10.52 -1.90 11.73
C THR A 125 -11.77 -2.60 12.24
N LYS A 126 -11.63 -3.79 12.85
CA LYS A 126 -12.74 -4.56 13.42
C LYS A 126 -13.34 -3.88 14.65
N ASN A 127 -12.48 -3.44 15.58
CA ASN A 127 -12.90 -2.74 16.79
C ASN A 127 -12.95 -1.22 16.63
N ARG A 128 -12.57 -0.71 15.44
CA ARG A 128 -12.46 0.72 15.11
C ARG A 128 -11.61 1.49 16.12
N LYS A 129 -10.46 0.92 16.49
CA LYS A 129 -9.51 1.53 17.44
C LYS A 129 -8.25 1.99 16.75
N VAL A 130 -7.71 3.11 17.22
CA VAL A 130 -6.42 3.66 16.79
C VAL A 130 -5.55 3.86 18.01
N ASN A 131 -4.35 3.30 17.97
CA ASN A 131 -3.33 3.49 19.00
C ASN A 131 -2.09 4.12 18.35
N ILE A 132 -1.77 5.36 18.72
CA ILE A 132 -0.56 6.04 18.27
C ILE A 132 0.62 5.48 19.05
N ILE A 133 1.66 5.02 18.34
CA ILE A 133 2.85 4.39 18.93
C ILE A 133 3.97 5.43 19.07
N LYS A 134 4.15 6.24 18.02
CA LYS A 134 5.26 7.19 17.89
C LYS A 134 4.83 8.40 17.07
#